data_AF-A0A537DTU9-F1
#
_entry.id   AF-A0A537DTU9-F1
#
_cell.length_a   1.000
_cell.length_b   1.000
_cell.length_c   1.000
_cell.angle_alpha   90.00
_cell.angle_beta   90.00
_cell.angle_gamma   90.00
#
_symmetry.space_group_name_H-M   'P 1'
#
loop_
_entity.id
_entity.type
_entity.pdbx_description
1 polymer ?
#
loop_
_entity_poly.entity_id
_entity_poly.type
_entity_poly.pdbx_seq_one_letter_code
_entity_poly.pdbx_strand_id
1 'polypeptide(L)'
;GWLRASHRKLDAELSTPYRPYHSHDEVKKLKPGEPVGLDIELWPTSIVVPAGHRLALTVRGKDYEWQKSTGARLSNFKNELRGCGPFLHDDPRDRPAALFGGRTTLHLRDSYLLVPVIP
;
A
#
# COMPACT_ATOMS: atom_id res chain seq x y z
N GLY A 1 1.37 4.00 0.36
CA GLY A 1 0.76 3.38 1.55
C GLY A 1 0.65 1.89 1.36
N TRP A 2 0.20 1.19 2.40
CA TRP A 2 0.00 -0.25 2.42
C TRP A 2 -1.31 -0.58 3.12
N LEU A 3 -2.02 -1.59 2.61
CA LEU A 3 -3.22 -2.12 3.25
C LEU A 3 -3.29 -3.63 2.99
N ARG A 4 -3.51 -4.43 4.04
CA ARG A 4 -3.97 -5.80 3.87
C ARG A 4 -5.48 -5.76 3.66
N ALA A 5 -5.96 -6.20 2.50
CA ALA A 5 -7.37 -6.11 2.12
C ALA A 5 -8.35 -6.74 3.13
N SER A 6 -7.90 -7.71 3.94
CA SER A 6 -8.71 -8.30 5.00
C SER A 6 -8.94 -7.37 6.20
N HIS A 7 -8.13 -6.31 6.36
CA HIS A 7 -8.27 -5.30 7.41
C HIS A 7 -8.89 -3.99 6.89
N ARG A 8 -9.61 -4.04 5.75
CA ARG A 8 -10.23 -2.87 5.10
C ARG A 8 -11.36 -2.18 5.91
N LYS A 9 -11.62 -2.58 7.16
CA LYS A 9 -12.69 -1.98 7.96
C LYS A 9 -12.25 -0.59 8.41
N LEU A 10 -12.96 0.42 7.94
CA LEU A 10 -12.77 1.79 8.37
C LEU A 10 -13.40 2.05 9.75
N ASP A 11 -12.76 2.91 10.51
CA ASP A 11 -13.34 3.60 11.65
C ASP A 11 -14.00 4.89 11.13
N ALA A 12 -15.33 5.00 11.27
CA ALA A 12 -16.10 6.12 10.71
C ALA A 12 -15.89 7.44 11.47
N GLU A 13 -15.46 7.39 12.74
CA GLU A 13 -15.24 8.59 13.56
C GLU A 13 -13.86 9.19 13.29
N LEU A 14 -12.86 8.35 13.02
CA LEU A 14 -11.48 8.78 12.80
C LEU A 14 -11.13 9.02 11.32
N SER A 15 -11.85 8.38 10.41
CA SER A 15 -11.61 8.52 8.97
C SER A 15 -12.04 9.89 8.47
N THR A 16 -11.20 10.47 7.61
CA THR A 16 -11.52 11.67 6.85
C THR A 16 -11.37 11.39 5.36
N PRO A 17 -11.91 12.24 4.45
CA PRO A 17 -11.84 11.98 3.01
C PRO A 17 -10.42 11.68 2.50
N TYR A 18 -9.41 12.37 3.02
CA TYR A 18 -8.01 12.19 2.58
C TYR A 18 -7.19 11.25 3.47
N ARG A 19 -7.77 10.74 4.56
CA ARG A 19 -7.08 9.91 5.55
C ARG A 19 -8.01 8.81 6.06
N PRO A 20 -8.13 7.68 5.34
CA PRO A 20 -8.88 6.53 5.84
C PRO A 20 -8.19 5.96 7.08
N TYR A 21 -8.95 5.72 8.13
CA TYR A 21 -8.45 5.08 9.35
C TYR A 21 -8.97 3.65 9.43
N HIS A 22 -8.06 2.68 9.46
CA HIS A 22 -8.41 1.26 9.56
C HIS A 22 -8.37 0.84 11.03
N SER A 23 -9.48 0.33 11.53
CA SER A 23 -9.63 -0.11 12.93
C SER A 23 -8.76 -1.32 13.29
N HIS A 24 -8.48 -2.20 12.31
CA HIS A 24 -7.74 -3.45 12.48
C HIS A 24 -8.30 -4.41 13.57
N ASP A 25 -9.55 -4.22 13.99
CA ASP A 25 -10.19 -4.99 15.07
C ASP A 25 -10.76 -6.36 14.61
N GLU A 26 -10.90 -6.55 13.29
CA GLU A 26 -11.40 -7.78 12.69
C GLU A 26 -10.70 -8.12 11.37
N VAL A 27 -10.78 -9.40 10.99
CA VAL A 27 -10.23 -9.93 9.74
C VAL A 27 -11.36 -10.35 8.79
N LYS A 28 -11.65 -9.54 7.79
CA LYS A 28 -12.64 -9.81 6.73
C LYS A 28 -11.98 -10.47 5.52
N LYS A 29 -11.83 -11.80 5.55
CA LYS A 29 -11.22 -12.57 4.44
C LYS A 29 -11.89 -12.25 3.09
N LEU A 30 -11.10 -12.26 2.02
CA LEU A 30 -11.60 -12.12 0.66
C LEU A 30 -12.17 -13.45 0.18
N LYS A 31 -13.21 -13.38 -0.66
CA LYS A 31 -13.73 -14.52 -1.40
C LYS A 31 -13.29 -14.39 -2.86
N PRO A 32 -12.78 -15.46 -3.49
CA PRO A 32 -12.43 -15.44 -4.90
C PRO A 32 -13.61 -14.99 -5.78
N GLY A 33 -13.37 -14.05 -6.69
CA GLY A 33 -14.39 -13.54 -7.62
C GLY A 33 -15.32 -12.45 -7.05
N GLU A 34 -15.27 -12.16 -5.75
CA GLU A 34 -16.05 -11.08 -5.13
C GLU A 34 -15.16 -9.84 -4.91
N PRO A 35 -15.29 -8.79 -5.74
CA PRO A 35 -14.51 -7.57 -5.54
C PRO A 35 -14.95 -6.83 -4.29
N VAL A 36 -14.01 -6.16 -3.63
CA VAL A 36 -14.26 -5.30 -2.45
C VAL A 36 -13.66 -3.92 -2.67
N GLY A 37 -14.30 -2.89 -2.14
CA GLY A 37 -13.74 -1.54 -2.07
C GLY A 37 -12.58 -1.49 -1.06
N LEU A 38 -11.54 -0.72 -1.39
CA LEU A 38 -10.37 -0.50 -0.54
C LEU A 38 -10.01 0.98 -0.55
N ASP A 39 -10.02 1.60 0.63
CA ASP A 39 -9.47 2.94 0.84
C ASP A 39 -8.04 2.79 1.35
N ILE A 40 -7.05 3.20 0.57
CA ILE A 40 -5.63 3.02 0.92
C ILE A 40 -5.07 4.37 1.33
N GLU A 41 -4.63 4.47 2.58
CA GLU A 41 -3.97 5.69 3.06
C GLU A 41 -2.67 5.91 2.30
N LEU A 42 -2.55 7.08 1.65
CA LEU A 42 -1.28 7.60 1.21
C LEU A 42 -0.78 8.56 2.28
N TRP A 43 0.38 8.24 2.84
CA TRP A 43 0.95 9.05 3.90
C TRP A 43 1.16 10.49 3.43
N PRO A 44 0.91 11.49 4.30
CA PRO A 44 1.04 12.89 3.95
C PRO A 44 2.38 13.18 3.28
N THR A 45 2.31 13.71 2.07
CA THR A 45 3.48 14.10 1.28
C THR A 45 3.21 15.46 0.63
N SER A 46 4.26 16.23 0.42
CA SER A 46 4.21 17.53 -0.25
C SER A 46 5.28 17.55 -1.32
N ILE A 47 4.86 17.71 -2.57
CA ILE A 47 5.75 17.76 -3.73
C ILE A 47 5.28 18.88 -4.66
N VAL A 48 6.23 19.51 -5.35
CA VAL A 48 5.94 20.37 -6.50
C VAL A 48 6.15 19.54 -7.76
N VAL A 49 5.18 19.57 -8.69
CA VAL A 49 5.27 18.90 -9.99
C VAL A 49 5.52 19.98 -11.06
N PRO A 50 6.76 20.16 -11.53
CA PRO A 50 7.07 21.19 -12.51
C PRO A 50 6.40 20.92 -13.87
N ALA A 51 6.32 21.95 -14.71
CA ALA A 51 5.90 21.78 -16.10
C ALA A 51 6.70 20.66 -16.80
N GLY A 52 6.01 19.86 -17.62
CA GLY A 52 6.59 18.70 -18.31
C GLY A 52 6.69 17.42 -17.47
N HIS A 53 6.39 17.46 -16.17
CA HIS A 53 6.38 16.27 -15.31
C HIS A 53 4.96 15.71 -15.15
N ARG A 54 4.85 14.46 -14.67
CA ARG A 54 3.58 13.78 -14.42
C ARG A 54 3.59 13.04 -13.10
N LEU A 55 2.41 12.96 -12.47
CA LEU A 55 2.17 12.05 -11.36
C LEU A 55 1.88 10.64 -11.90
N ALA A 56 2.43 9.63 -11.23
CA ALA A 56 2.18 8.24 -11.55
C ALA A 56 1.81 7.46 -10.29
N LEU A 57 0.70 6.72 -10.34
CA LEU A 57 0.30 5.79 -9.29
C LEU A 57 0.71 4.37 -9.68
N THR A 58 1.36 3.66 -8.76
CA THR A 58 1.73 2.26 -8.92
C THR A 58 1.06 1.43 -7.84
N VAL A 59 0.29 0.41 -8.25
CA VAL A 59 -0.37 -0.54 -7.35
C VAL A 59 0.28 -1.91 -7.51
N ARG A 60 0.73 -2.51 -6.41
CA ARG A 60 1.42 -3.82 -6.40
C ARG A 60 1.00 -4.64 -5.19
N GLY A 61 1.07 -5.96 -5.31
CA GLY A 61 0.90 -6.91 -4.19
C GLY A 61 2.17 -7.11 -3.36
N LYS A 62 3.14 -6.20 -3.44
CA LYS A 62 4.43 -6.28 -2.75
C LYS A 62 5.00 -4.88 -2.47
N ASP A 63 5.99 -4.82 -1.59
CA ASP A 63 6.71 -3.60 -1.28
C ASP A 63 7.41 -3.00 -2.51
N TYR A 64 7.59 -1.68 -2.47
CA TYR A 64 8.29 -0.94 -3.50
C TYR A 64 9.79 -1.18 -3.41
N GLU A 65 10.38 -1.51 -4.56
CA GLU A 65 11.82 -1.61 -4.74
C GLU A 65 12.23 -0.60 -5.83
N TRP A 66 13.13 0.31 -5.47
CA TRP A 66 13.75 1.27 -6.39
C TRP A 66 14.79 0.60 -7.28
N GLN A 67 15.66 -0.22 -6.68
CA GLN A 67 16.73 -0.94 -7.38
C GLN A 67 16.88 -2.35 -6.83
N LYS A 68 17.42 -3.26 -7.65
CA LYS A 68 17.66 -4.66 -7.27
C LYS A 68 18.61 -4.77 -6.07
N SER A 69 19.62 -3.90 -6.03
CA SER A 69 20.56 -3.75 -4.94
C SER A 69 21.04 -2.30 -4.92
N THR A 70 21.20 -1.75 -3.73
CA THR A 70 21.77 -0.42 -3.46
C THR A 70 23.12 -0.52 -2.74
N GLY A 71 23.46 -1.69 -2.20
CA GLY A 71 24.63 -1.91 -1.34
C GLY A 71 24.48 -1.30 0.06
N ALA A 72 23.43 -0.51 0.31
CA ALA A 72 23.20 0.15 1.57
C ALA A 72 22.64 -0.84 2.62
N ARG A 73 23.48 -1.20 3.59
CA ARG A 73 23.13 -2.03 4.74
C ARG A 73 23.55 -1.35 6.03
N LEU A 74 22.71 -1.44 7.04
CA LEU A 74 23.03 -1.05 8.40
C LEU A 74 23.24 -2.32 9.22
N SER A 75 24.24 -2.33 10.10
CA SER A 75 24.68 -3.53 10.83
C SER A 75 23.60 -4.19 11.68
N ASN A 76 22.57 -3.43 12.04
CA ASN A 76 21.43 -3.85 12.85
C ASN A 76 20.17 -4.20 12.03
N PHE A 77 20.20 -4.11 10.70
CA PHE A 77 19.04 -4.40 9.86
C PHE A 77 19.22 -5.69 9.04
N LYS A 78 18.19 -6.53 9.07
CA LYS A 78 18.13 -7.78 8.30
C LYS A 78 18.17 -7.54 6.79
N ASN A 79 17.52 -6.46 6.33
CA ASN A 79 17.25 -6.21 4.93
C ASN A 79 18.06 -5.03 4.39
N GLU A 80 18.48 -5.15 3.14
CA GLU A 80 19.11 -4.06 2.38
C GLU A 80 18.11 -2.97 2.04
N LEU A 81 18.54 -1.71 2.07
CA LEU A 81 17.70 -0.54 1.85
C LEU A 81 17.42 -0.35 0.36
N ARG A 82 16.38 -1.03 -0.15
CA ARG A 82 16.02 -1.07 -1.58
C ARG A 82 14.83 -0.20 -1.96
N GLY A 83 14.22 0.52 -1.01
CA GLY A 83 13.06 1.39 -1.26
C GLY A 83 12.30 1.66 0.02
N CYS A 84 11.58 0.65 0.53
CA CYS A 84 10.81 0.72 1.78
C CYS A 84 11.66 0.63 3.07
N GLY A 85 12.91 1.10 3.01
CA GLY A 85 13.88 0.90 4.08
C GLY A 85 14.11 -0.59 4.36
N PRO A 86 14.38 -0.98 5.63
CA PRO A 86 14.62 -2.37 6.00
C PRO A 86 13.33 -3.15 6.33
N PHE A 87 12.17 -2.48 6.38
CA PHE A 87 10.92 -3.05 6.87
C PHE A 87 10.07 -3.53 5.70
N LEU A 88 10.03 -4.85 5.51
CA LEU A 88 9.30 -5.50 4.42
C LEU A 88 8.11 -6.29 4.96
N HIS A 89 7.08 -6.42 4.13
CA HIS A 89 5.86 -7.16 4.39
C HIS A 89 5.91 -8.57 3.75
N ASP A 90 6.98 -9.31 4.03
CA ASP A 90 7.32 -10.59 3.39
C ASP A 90 7.61 -11.74 4.38
N ASP A 91 7.33 -11.58 5.67
CA ASP A 91 7.51 -12.66 6.65
C ASP A 91 6.63 -13.86 6.28
N PRO A 92 7.18 -15.05 5.99
CA PRO A 92 6.41 -16.20 5.51
C PRO A 92 5.44 -16.76 6.56
N ARG A 93 5.61 -16.44 7.85
CA ARG A 93 4.68 -16.82 8.92
C ARG A 93 3.40 -15.98 8.87
N ASP A 94 3.54 -14.70 8.53
CA ASP A 94 2.41 -13.77 8.38
C ASP A 94 1.83 -13.77 6.95
N ARG A 95 2.69 -13.99 5.95
CA ARG A 95 2.41 -13.94 4.50
C ARG A 95 2.76 -15.25 3.79
N PRO A 96 2.17 -16.40 4.18
CA PRO A 96 2.44 -17.66 3.49
C PRO A 96 2.06 -17.58 2.01
N ALA A 97 2.97 -18.02 1.14
CA ALA A 97 2.81 -17.95 -0.31
C ALA A 97 1.57 -18.71 -0.81
N ALA A 98 1.18 -19.79 -0.12
CA ALA A 98 -0.04 -20.55 -0.43
C ALA A 98 -1.33 -19.70 -0.34
N LEU A 99 -1.32 -18.63 0.46
CA LEU A 99 -2.47 -17.73 0.63
C LEU A 99 -2.31 -16.42 -0.14
N PHE A 100 -1.09 -15.85 -0.18
CA PHE A 100 -0.84 -14.50 -0.70
C PHE A 100 -0.11 -14.47 -2.05
N GLY A 101 0.35 -15.60 -2.57
CA GLY A 101 1.06 -15.70 -3.85
C GLY A 101 0.16 -15.82 -5.09
N GLY A 102 -1.16 -15.65 -4.92
CA GLY A 102 -2.14 -15.76 -5.99
C GLY A 102 -2.18 -14.55 -6.94
N ARG A 103 -3.08 -14.62 -7.92
CA ARG A 103 -3.34 -13.50 -8.84
C ARG A 103 -4.32 -12.52 -8.21
N THR A 104 -3.92 -11.25 -8.13
CA THR A 104 -4.79 -10.14 -7.75
C THR A 104 -5.34 -9.44 -8.99
N THR A 105 -6.65 -9.18 -9.01
CA THR A 105 -7.32 -8.42 -10.08
C THR A 105 -7.80 -7.09 -9.53
N LEU A 106 -7.52 -6.00 -10.25
CA LEU A 106 -8.02 -4.66 -9.93
C LEU A 106 -9.25 -4.35 -10.79
N HIS A 107 -10.32 -3.89 -10.15
CA HIS A 107 -11.55 -3.47 -10.81
C HIS A 107 -11.63 -1.94 -10.73
N LEU A 108 -11.56 -1.25 -11.88
CA LEU A 108 -11.32 0.20 -11.94
C LEU A 108 -12.56 1.04 -12.28
N ARG A 109 -13.79 0.59 -11.96
CA ARG A 109 -15.01 1.31 -12.35
C ARG A 109 -15.18 2.64 -11.61
N ASP A 110 -15.00 2.62 -10.29
CA ASP A 110 -15.17 3.78 -9.40
C ASP A 110 -13.89 4.09 -8.61
N SER A 111 -12.74 3.72 -9.18
CA SER A 111 -11.43 3.92 -8.53
C SER A 111 -10.90 5.32 -8.82
N TYR A 112 -10.48 6.02 -7.77
CA TYR A 112 -9.88 7.36 -7.89
C TYR A 112 -8.69 7.52 -6.95
N LEU A 113 -7.91 8.57 -7.19
CA LEU A 113 -6.84 9.05 -6.32
C LEU A 113 -7.22 10.45 -5.85
N LEU A 114 -7.26 10.66 -4.53
CA LEU A 114 -7.45 11.99 -3.98
C LEU A 114 -6.11 12.70 -3.88
N VAL A 115 -5.99 13.84 -4.56
CA VAL A 115 -4.78 14.67 -4.57
C VAL A 115 -5.17 16.09 -4.14
N PRO A 116 -4.77 16.55 -2.95
CA PRO A 116 -5.01 17.93 -2.53
C PRO A 116 -4.05 18.86 -3.29
N VAL A 117 -4.58 19.59 -4.28
CA VAL A 117 -3.82 20.59 -5.05
C VAL A 117 -3.79 21.90 -4.26
N ILE A 118 -2.57 22.39 -4.00
CA ILE A 118 -2.34 23.70 -3.38
C ILE A 118 -1.98 24.69 -4.50
N PRO A 119 -2.79 25.73 -4.75
CA PRO A 119 -2.54 26.75 -5.79
C PRO A 119 -1.30 27.60 -5.55
#